data_AF-A0A9E4H290-F1
#
_entry.id   AF-A0A9E4H290-F1
#
_cell.length_a   1.000
_cell.length_b   1.000
_cell.length_c   1.000
_cell.angle_alpha   90.00
_cell.angle_beta   90.00
_cell.angle_gamma   90.00
#
_symmetry.space_group_name_H-M   'P 1'
#
loop_
_entity.id
_entity.type
_entity.pdbx_description
1 polymer ?
#
loop_
_entity_poly.entity_id
_entity_poly.type
_entity_poly.pdbx_seq_one_letter_code
_entity_poly.pdbx_strand_id
1 'polypeptide(L)' 'ELEAKVKSKVKSGMYNNASEVIREALRFMDQNEKLLYLLKTERLRYEVAQGAIEAEQGKFSQRAVTDIINDMNS' A
#
# COMPACT_ATOMS: atom_id res chain seq x y z
N GLU A 1 -8.18 8.47 23.05
CA GLU A 1 -8.93 7.61 22.09
C GLU A 1 -8.40 6.17 22.02
N LEU A 2 -7.11 5.94 21.74
CA LEU A 2 -6.52 4.58 21.64
C LEU A 2 -6.70 3.74 22.91
N GLU A 3 -6.49 4.34 24.08
CA GLU A 3 -6.70 3.66 25.37
C GLU A 3 -8.14 3.16 25.54
N ALA A 4 -9.14 3.94 25.09
CA ALA A 4 -10.54 3.55 25.14
C ALA A 4 -10.84 2.37 24.21
N LYS A 5 -10.23 2.34 23.01
CA LYS A 5 -10.33 1.20 22.08
C LYS A 5 -9.71 -0.06 22.68
N VAL A 6 -8.53 0.05 23.31
CA VAL A 6 -7.87 -1.07 24.00
C VAL A 6 -8.72 -1.58 25.15
N LYS A 7 -9.21 -0.69 26.02
CA LYS A 7 -10.10 -1.05 27.14
C LYS A 7 -11.38 -1.74 26.66
N SER A 8 -11.98 -1.26 25.57
CA SER A 8 -13.17 -1.88 24.96
C SER A 8 -12.89 -3.30 24.47
N LYS A 9 -11.75 -3.53 23.80
CA LYS A 9 -11.32 -4.85 23.33
C LYS A 9 -11.06 -5.84 24.48
N VAL A 10 -10.44 -5.40 25.57
CA VAL A 10 -10.28 -6.24 26.78
C VAL A 10 -11.64 -6.52 27.43
N LYS A 11 -12.48 -5.50 27.61
CA LYS A 11 -13.81 -5.64 28.22
C LYS A 11 -14.73 -6.59 27.43
N SER A 12 -14.53 -6.71 26.12
CA SER A 12 -15.27 -7.65 25.28
C SER A 12 -14.96 -9.12 25.57
N GLY A 13 -13.91 -9.43 26.33
CA GLY A 13 -13.45 -10.79 26.60
C GLY A 13 -12.63 -11.41 25.47
N MET A 14 -12.46 -10.73 24.33
CA MET A 14 -11.61 -11.19 23.22
C MET A 14 -10.12 -11.22 23.57
N TYR A 15 -9.69 -10.46 24.57
CA TYR A 15 -8.29 -10.35 25.00
C TYR A 15 -8.21 -10.33 26.52
N ASN A 16 -7.20 -11.00 27.08
CA ASN A 16 -7.03 -11.12 28.53
C ASN A 16 -6.46 -9.85 29.16
N ASN A 17 -5.67 -9.09 28.40
CA ASN A 17 -5.07 -7.84 28.86
C ASN A 17 -4.68 -6.91 27.70
N ALA A 18 -4.34 -5.67 28.05
CA ALA A 18 -3.93 -4.65 27.09
C ALA A 18 -2.66 -5.03 26.30
N SER A 19 -1.71 -5.75 26.92
CA SER A 19 -0.48 -6.16 26.24
C SER A 19 -0.75 -7.14 25.11
N GLU A 20 -1.78 -7.99 25.24
CA GLU A 20 -2.22 -8.89 24.18
C GLU A 20 -2.81 -8.12 22.98
N VAL A 21 -3.66 -7.13 23.25
CA VAL A 21 -4.23 -6.24 22.21
C VAL A 21 -3.11 -5.53 21.43
N ILE A 22 -2.11 -5.00 22.14
CA ILE A 22 -1.00 -4.27 21.52
C ILE A 22 -0.13 -5.23 20.69
N ARG A 23 0.19 -6.42 21.20
CA ARG A 23 1.00 -7.40 20.44
C ARG A 23 0.30 -7.85 19.15
N GLU A 24 -1.00 -8.12 19.20
CA GLU A 24 -1.74 -8.49 17.99
C GLU A 24 -1.86 -7.31 17.01
N ALA A 25 -2.05 -6.09 17.50
CA ALA A 25 -2.07 -4.92 16.63
C ALA A 25 -0.73 -4.72 15.92
N LEU A 26 0.40 -4.83 16.62
CA LEU A 26 1.73 -4.74 16.03
C LEU A 26 1.98 -5.86 15.02
N ARG A 27 1.62 -7.11 15.36
CA ARG A 27 1.74 -8.24 14.43
C ARG A 27 0.91 -8.03 13.17
N PHE A 28 -0.33 -7.55 13.31
CA PHE A 28 -1.19 -7.24 12.18
C PHE A 28 -0.58 -6.14 11.31
N MET A 29 -0.04 -5.08 11.92
CA MET A 29 0.63 -4.00 11.18
C MET A 29 1.82 -4.52 10.37
N ASP A 30 2.70 -5.32 10.97
CA ASP A 30 3.87 -5.89 10.29
C ASP A 30 3.47 -6.81 9.12
N GLN A 31 2.42 -7.63 9.30
CA GLN A 31 1.91 -8.51 8.25
C GLN A 31 1.28 -7.71 7.11
N ASN A 32 0.48 -6.70 7.45
CA ASN A 32 -0.19 -5.85 6.48
C ASN A 32 0.80 -4.99 5.69
N GLU A 33 1.84 -4.46 6.34
CA GLU A 33 2.89 -3.69 5.65
C GLU A 33 3.61 -4.55 4.61
N LYS A 34 3.98 -5.79 4.97
CA LYS A 34 4.59 -6.74 4.03
C LYS A 34 3.68 -7.05 2.86
N LEU A 35 2.39 -7.30 3.11
CA LEU A 35 1.42 -7.58 2.06
C LEU A 35 1.24 -6.38 1.12
N LEU A 36 1.08 -5.17 1.67
CA LEU A 36 0.95 -3.94 0.90
C LEU A 36 2.20 -3.66 0.06
N TYR A 37 3.39 -3.89 0.62
CA TYR A 37 4.63 -3.76 -0.11
C TYR A 37 4.66 -4.71 -1.31
N LEU A 38 4.38 -6.00 -1.10
CA LEU A 38 4.35 -7.00 -2.17
C LEU A 38 3.35 -6.62 -3.27
N LEU A 39 2.12 -6.24 -2.91
CA LEU A 39 1.10 -5.84 -3.88
C LEU A 39 1.54 -4.62 -4.71
N LYS A 40 2.11 -3.60 -4.06
CA LYS A 40 2.63 -2.40 -4.75
C LYS A 40 3.79 -2.76 -5.69
N THR A 41 4.72 -3.60 -5.23
CA THR A 41 5.88 -4.03 -6.01
C THR A 41 5.46 -4.87 -7.21
N GLU A 42 4.54 -5.82 -7.05
CA GLU A 42 4.05 -6.64 -8.16
C GLU A 42 3.30 -5.79 -9.20
N ARG A 43 2.47 -4.84 -8.75
CA ARG A 43 1.85 -3.87 -9.67
C ARG A 43 2.89 -3.05 -10.43
N LEU A 44 3.90 -2.54 -9.74
CA LEU A 44 4.96 -1.76 -10.37
C LEU A 44 5.75 -2.60 -11.39
N ARG A 45 6.12 -3.83 -11.04
CA ARG A 45 6.82 -4.76 -11.95
C ARG A 45 6.00 -5.02 -13.21
N TYR A 46 4.69 -5.28 -13.04
CA TYR A 46 3.80 -5.50 -14.17
C TYR A 46 3.77 -4.29 -15.13
N GLU A 47 3.53 -3.08 -14.61
CA GLU A 47 3.46 -1.87 -15.43
C GLU A 47 4.80 -1.53 -16.11
N VAL A 48 5.92 -1.67 -15.39
CA VAL A 48 7.26 -1.47 -15.96
C VAL A 48 7.56 -2.49 -17.04
N ALA A 49 7.17 -3.75 -16.86
CA ALA A 49 7.34 -4.79 -17.88
C ALA A 49 6.56 -4.47 -19.16
N GLN A 50 5.33 -3.96 -19.05
CA GLN A 50 4.58 -3.50 -20.22
C GLN A 50 5.30 -2.37 -20.95
N GLY A 51 5.75 -1.35 -20.23
CA GLY A 51 6.52 -0.24 -20.81
C GLY A 51 7.84 -0.69 -21.45
N ALA A 52 8.52 -1.68 -20.88
CA ALA A 52 9.74 -2.26 -21.45
C ALA A 52 9.45 -2.98 -22.78
N ILE A 53 8.38 -3.78 -22.84
CA ILE A 53 7.95 -4.45 -24.08
C ILE A 53 7.60 -3.42 -25.17
N GLU A 54 6.89 -2.35 -24.81
CA GLU A 54 6.57 -1.27 -25.75
C GLU A 54 7.83 -0.56 -26.27
N ALA A 55 8.78 -0.27 -25.38
CA ALA A 55 10.06 0.37 -25.72
C ALA A 55 10.92 -0.53 -26.64
N GLU A 56 10.99 -1.83 -26.38
CA GLU A 56 11.66 -2.81 -27.27
C GLU A 56 11.05 -2.84 -28.67
N GLN A 57 9.74 -2.58 -28.77
CA GLN A 57 9.01 -2.45 -30.04
C GLN A 57 9.12 -1.05 -30.65
N GLY A 58 9.90 -0.15 -30.06
CA GLY A 58 10.07 1.24 -30.51
C GLY A 58 8.86 2.14 -30.27
N LYS A 59 7.91 1.71 -29.43
CA LYS A 59 6.71 2.48 -29.11
C LYS A 59 7.02 3.42 -27.95
N PHE A 60 7.33 4.67 -28.30
CA PHE A 60 7.50 5.74 -27.34
C PHE A 60 6.43 6.81 -27.52
N SER A 61 6.08 7.49 -26.43
CA SER A 61 5.24 8.68 -26.51
C SER A 61 5.95 9.77 -27.32
N GLN A 62 5.21 10.36 -28.25
CA GLN A 62 5.67 11.55 -29.00
C GLN A 62 5.33 12.86 -28.27
N ARG A 63 4.60 12.78 -27.15
CA ARG A 63 4.18 13.96 -26.38
C ARG A 63 5.36 14.53 -25.62
N ALA A 64 5.46 15.86 -25.59
CA ALA A 64 6.39 16.52 -24.69
C ALA A 64 5.87 16.41 -23.24
N VAL A 65 6.79 16.44 -22.28
CA VAL A 65 6.45 16.41 -20.85
C VAL A 65 5.53 17.58 -20.48
N THR A 66 5.70 18.73 -21.13
CA THR A 66 4.84 19.92 -20.96
C THR A 66 3.39 19.65 -21.33
N ASP A 67 3.14 18.87 -22.39
CA ASP A 67 1.77 18.55 -22.82
C ASP A 67 1.07 17.69 -21.78
N ILE A 68 1.80 16.77 -21.16
CA ILE A 68 1.28 15.87 -20.11
C ILE A 68 0.92 16.67 -18.85
N ILE A 69 1.80 17.60 -18.44
CA ILE A 69 1.57 18.44 -17.26
C ILE A 69 0.34 19.33 -17.45
N ASN A 70 0.12 19.86 -18.66
CA ASN A 70 -1.04 20.70 -18.94
C ASN A 70 -2.37 19.94 -18.81
N ASP A 71 -2.44 18.68 -19.27
CA ASP A 71 -3.64 17.84 -19.14
C ASP A 71 -3.99 17.50 -17.66
N MET A 72 -3.00 17.47 -16.77
CA MET A 72 -3.24 17.17 -15.35
C MET A 72 -3.83 18.35 -14.56
N ASN A 73 -3.67 19.56 -15.08
CA ASN A 73 -4.12 20.79 -14.44
C ASN A 73 -5.42 21.35 -15.04
N SER A 74 -5.94 20.69 -16.08
CA SER A 74 -7.24 20.98 -16.72
C SER A 74 -8.33 20.05 -16.19
#